data_AF-A0A6J4YDJ4-F1
#
_entry.id   AF-A0A6J4YDJ4-F1
#
_cell.length_a   1.000
_cell.length_b   1.000
_cell.length_c   1.000
_cell.angle_alpha   90.00
_cell.angle_beta   90.00
_cell.angle_gamma   90.00
#
_symmetry.space_group_name_H-M   'P 1'
#
loop_
_entity.id
_entity.type
_entity.pdbx_description
1 polymer ?
#
loop_
_entity_poly.entity_id
_entity_poly.type
_entity_poly.pdbx_seq_one_letter_code
_entity_poly.pdbx_strand_id
1 'polypeptide(L)'
;MKKKYGITETFLYSMILLTIVSVVLVGCYWIMNEYDRFKKEEVSLREEYIEAQKALIKHETQQVIDYVQFKISQAETRLKQIIQNRTREAHAVATNLYNQHRGTKTPAELKKIIKDALRPIRYNKQRGYYFITRFDGVEILFADRPEMEGKNLIDMQDTRGKFVIRDMIAITRESGEGFYRYTWTKPHQTGIDFPKIAFIKHFEPFDWLIGTGEYLDDVVHDIQQEVLARIERIHFGEDGYIFAGQWDGLSLVAPAKGQNMIEITDVNGVKIVRELIKAAKSGGGYVGYVMPKFDSDITYRACA
;
A
#
# COMPACT_ATOMS: atom_id res chain seq x y z
N MET A 1 -24.18 -91.36 23.93
CA MET A 1 -25.63 -91.23 24.22
C MET A 1 -26.12 -89.88 23.71
N LYS A 2 -26.94 -89.83 22.64
CA LYS A 2 -27.56 -88.57 22.20
C LYS A 2 -28.59 -88.15 23.24
N LYS A 3 -28.36 -87.04 23.94
CA LYS A 3 -29.33 -86.42 24.83
C LYS A 3 -30.57 -86.09 23.98
N LYS A 4 -31.70 -86.79 24.20
CA LYS A 4 -32.99 -86.44 23.58
C LYS A 4 -33.51 -85.24 24.35
N TYR A 5 -33.32 -84.04 23.81
CA TYR A 5 -33.91 -82.83 24.37
C TYR A 5 -35.44 -82.93 24.28
N GLY A 6 -36.14 -82.56 25.36
CA GLY A 6 -37.59 -82.45 25.35
C GLY A 6 -38.02 -81.31 24.41
N ILE A 7 -39.19 -81.45 23.79
CA ILE A 7 -39.75 -80.44 22.86
C ILE A 7 -39.75 -79.03 23.49
N THR A 8 -40.02 -78.96 24.80
CA THR A 8 -40.01 -77.72 25.60
C THR A 8 -38.64 -77.10 25.75
N GLU A 9 -37.58 -77.89 25.96
CA GLU A 9 -36.21 -77.39 26.06
C GLU A 9 -35.72 -76.85 24.70
N THR A 10 -35.96 -77.59 23.62
CA THR A 10 -35.60 -77.12 22.26
C THR A 10 -36.35 -75.84 21.89
N PHE A 11 -37.61 -75.72 22.29
CA PHE A 11 -38.42 -74.53 22.07
C PHE A 11 -37.85 -73.33 22.84
N LEU A 12 -37.54 -73.48 24.13
CA LEU A 12 -36.97 -72.41 24.95
C LEU A 12 -35.62 -71.92 24.42
N TYR A 13 -34.72 -72.85 24.04
CA TYR A 13 -33.43 -72.49 23.43
C TYR A 13 -33.62 -71.74 22.11
N SER A 14 -34.56 -72.17 21.27
CA SER A 14 -34.83 -71.50 19.99
C SER A 14 -35.38 -70.09 20.19
N MET A 15 -36.22 -69.88 21.21
CA MET A 15 -36.77 -68.57 21.56
C MET A 15 -35.67 -67.63 22.08
N ILE A 16 -34.82 -68.10 23.00
CA ILE A 16 -33.70 -67.31 23.54
C ILE A 16 -32.72 -66.94 22.42
N LEU A 17 -32.39 -67.89 21.55
CA LEU A 17 -31.51 -67.64 20.40
C LEU A 17 -32.10 -66.57 19.48
N LEU A 18 -33.40 -66.65 19.17
CA LEU A 18 -34.07 -65.67 18.31
C LEU A 18 -34.08 -64.26 18.93
N THR A 19 -34.27 -64.15 20.25
CA THR A 19 -34.17 -62.85 20.95
C THR A 19 -32.75 -62.30 20.93
N ILE A 20 -31.73 -63.13 21.13
CA ILE A 20 -30.33 -62.69 21.06
C ILE A 20 -30.00 -62.21 19.64
N VAL A 21 -30.39 -62.97 18.62
CA VAL A 21 -30.17 -62.62 17.22
C VAL A 21 -30.89 -61.31 16.87
N SER A 22 -32.13 -61.11 17.31
CA SER A 22 -32.86 -59.86 17.03
C SER A 22 -32.21 -58.65 17.69
N VAL A 23 -31.76 -58.77 18.95
CA VAL A 23 -31.04 -57.70 19.66
C VAL A 23 -29.72 -57.39 18.96
N VAL A 24 -28.97 -58.39 18.53
CA VAL A 24 -27.71 -58.21 17.77
C VAL A 24 -27.98 -57.51 16.44
N LEU A 25 -29.00 -57.92 15.69
CA LEU A 25 -29.35 -57.30 14.41
C LEU A 25 -29.75 -55.83 14.58
N VAL A 26 -30.60 -55.53 15.57
CA VAL A 26 -31.00 -54.15 15.88
C VAL A 26 -29.81 -53.33 16.35
N GLY A 27 -28.95 -53.89 17.20
CA GLY A 27 -27.72 -53.25 17.66
C GLY A 27 -26.75 -52.96 16.51
N CYS A 28 -26.49 -53.93 15.64
CA CYS A 28 -25.66 -53.76 14.44
C CYS A 28 -26.24 -52.70 13.51
N TYR A 29 -27.55 -52.74 13.26
CA TYR A 29 -28.22 -51.72 12.45
C TYR A 29 -28.09 -50.32 13.06
N TRP A 30 -28.29 -50.18 14.37
CA TRP A 30 -28.15 -48.91 15.08
C TRP A 30 -26.71 -48.40 15.04
N ILE A 31 -25.72 -49.27 15.28
CA ILE A 31 -24.28 -48.92 15.20
C ILE A 31 -23.90 -48.48 13.79
N MET A 32 -24.35 -49.18 12.74
CA MET A 32 -24.08 -48.79 11.36
C MET A 32 -24.69 -47.41 11.05
N ASN A 33 -25.93 -47.18 11.47
CA ASN A 33 -26.60 -45.88 11.29
C ASN A 33 -25.94 -44.74 12.10
N GLU A 34 -25.48 -45.03 13.32
CA GLU A 34 -24.73 -44.10 14.16
C GLU A 34 -23.39 -43.73 13.53
N TYR A 35 -22.67 -44.74 13.02
CA TYR A 35 -21.40 -44.57 12.34
C TYR A 35 -21.54 -43.73 11.07
N ASP A 36 -22.57 -43.99 10.26
CA ASP A 36 -22.87 -43.21 9.07
C ASP A 36 -23.26 -41.77 9.41
N ARG A 37 -23.99 -41.55 10.51
CA ARG A 37 -24.34 -40.21 10.98
C ARG A 37 -23.11 -39.45 11.44
N PHE A 38 -22.28 -40.07 12.28
CA PHE A 38 -21.02 -39.50 12.75
C PHE A 38 -20.10 -39.11 11.58
N LYS A 39 -20.01 -39.97 10.55
CA LYS A 39 -19.21 -39.68 9.35
C LYS A 39 -19.72 -38.49 8.55
N LYS A 40 -21.05 -38.31 8.47
CA LYS A 40 -21.66 -37.13 7.83
C LYS A 40 -21.42 -35.86 8.65
N GLU A 41 -21.60 -35.93 9.96
CA GLU A 41 -21.35 -34.81 10.88
C GLU A 41 -19.87 -34.37 10.85
N GLU A 42 -18.93 -35.30 10.80
CA GLU A 42 -17.50 -35.00 10.66
C GLU A 42 -17.20 -34.17 9.40
N VAL A 43 -17.78 -34.55 8.27
CA VAL A 43 -17.60 -33.85 6.99
C VAL A 43 -18.27 -32.48 7.03
N SER A 44 -19.51 -32.37 7.52
CA SER A 44 -20.22 -31.08 7.58
C SER A 44 -19.52 -30.10 8.52
N LEU A 45 -19.08 -30.55 9.71
CA LEU A 45 -18.33 -29.72 10.64
C LEU A 45 -17.03 -29.19 10.02
N ARG A 46 -16.33 -30.04 9.25
CA ARG A 46 -15.11 -29.63 8.54
C ARG A 46 -15.40 -28.60 7.45
N GLU A 47 -16.46 -28.80 6.66
CA GLU A 47 -16.86 -27.86 5.61
C GLU A 47 -17.28 -26.51 6.20
N GLU A 48 -18.12 -26.52 7.24
CA GLU A 48 -18.52 -25.31 7.96
C GLU A 48 -17.32 -24.56 8.53
N TYR A 49 -16.38 -25.27 9.14
CA TYR A 49 -15.14 -24.68 9.65
C TYR A 49 -14.31 -24.03 8.53
N ILE A 50 -14.12 -24.72 7.41
CA ILE A 50 -13.36 -24.19 6.26
C ILE A 50 -14.04 -22.95 5.69
N GLU A 51 -15.36 -22.96 5.53
CA GLU A 51 -16.09 -21.81 5.00
C GLU A 51 -16.07 -20.62 5.95
N ALA A 52 -16.15 -20.86 7.27
CA ALA A 52 -15.95 -19.81 8.27
C ALA A 52 -14.54 -19.20 8.20
N GLN A 53 -13.49 -20.02 8.07
CA GLN A 53 -12.10 -19.55 7.93
C GLN A 53 -11.89 -18.76 6.63
N LYS A 54 -12.46 -19.25 5.52
CA LYS A 54 -12.44 -18.52 4.24
C LYS A 54 -13.11 -17.16 4.35
N ALA A 55 -14.28 -17.09 4.99
CA ALA A 55 -14.99 -15.84 5.21
C ALA A 55 -14.17 -14.86 6.06
N LEU A 56 -13.51 -15.34 7.11
CA LEU A 56 -12.59 -14.54 7.93
C LEU A 56 -11.41 -14.01 7.11
N ILE A 57 -10.67 -14.87 6.41
CA ILE A 57 -9.51 -14.47 5.59
C ILE A 57 -9.93 -13.45 4.53
N LYS A 58 -11.09 -13.65 3.89
CA LYS A 58 -11.63 -12.71 2.91
C LYS A 58 -11.94 -11.36 3.55
N HIS A 59 -12.56 -11.36 4.72
CA HIS A 59 -12.86 -10.13 5.45
C HIS A 59 -11.59 -9.35 5.80
N GLU A 60 -10.61 -10.00 6.42
CA GLU A 60 -9.34 -9.39 6.82
C GLU A 60 -8.55 -8.87 5.60
N THR A 61 -8.51 -9.65 4.51
CA THR A 61 -7.87 -9.23 3.26
C THR A 61 -8.57 -8.01 2.66
N GLN A 62 -9.91 -7.98 2.65
CA GLN A 62 -10.68 -6.86 2.13
C GLN A 62 -10.45 -5.59 2.96
N GLN A 63 -10.40 -5.69 4.29
CA GLN A 63 -10.09 -4.54 5.15
C GLN A 63 -8.72 -3.91 4.81
N VAL A 64 -7.72 -4.74 4.52
CA VAL A 64 -6.39 -4.24 4.09
C VAL A 64 -6.47 -3.57 2.72
N ILE A 65 -7.19 -4.15 1.76
CA ILE A 65 -7.38 -3.55 0.43
C ILE A 65 -8.07 -2.19 0.55
N ASP A 66 -9.15 -2.09 1.33
CA ASP A 66 -9.90 -0.86 1.54
C ASP A 66 -9.02 0.20 2.21
N TYR A 67 -8.20 -0.20 3.19
CA TYR A 67 -7.23 0.69 3.83
C TYR A 67 -6.17 1.20 2.85
N VAL A 68 -5.61 0.34 1.99
CA VAL A 68 -4.65 0.71 0.94
C VAL A 68 -5.28 1.72 -0.02
N GLN A 69 -6.48 1.45 -0.51
CA GLN A 69 -7.21 2.34 -1.42
C GLN A 69 -7.52 3.69 -0.77
N PHE A 70 -7.93 3.69 0.49
CA PHE A 70 -8.15 4.91 1.27
C PHE A 70 -6.85 5.72 1.41
N LYS A 71 -5.71 5.08 1.69
CA LYS A 71 -4.41 5.78 1.79
C LYS A 71 -3.97 6.38 0.46
N ILE A 72 -4.17 5.66 -0.64
CA ILE A 72 -3.88 6.16 -2.00
C ILE A 72 -4.75 7.36 -2.34
N SER A 73 -6.07 7.30 -2.09
CA SER A 73 -6.96 8.43 -2.40
C SER A 73 -6.65 9.67 -1.55
N GLN A 74 -6.22 9.46 -0.31
CA GLN A 74 -5.83 10.53 0.60
C GLN A 74 -4.46 11.14 0.24
N ALA A 75 -3.57 10.37 -0.40
CA ALA A 75 -2.21 10.77 -0.76
C ALA A 75 -2.16 12.08 -1.53
N GLU A 76 -2.87 12.14 -2.66
CA GLU A 76 -2.87 13.28 -3.55
C GLU A 76 -3.52 14.50 -2.89
N THR A 77 -4.62 14.28 -2.16
CA THR A 77 -5.33 15.35 -1.46
C THR A 77 -4.45 15.99 -0.41
N ARG A 78 -3.77 15.18 0.42
CA ARG A 78 -2.82 15.65 1.43
C ARG A 78 -1.64 16.37 0.80
N LEU A 79 -1.08 15.79 -0.27
CA LEU A 79 0.00 16.41 -1.03
C LEU A 79 -0.40 17.82 -1.48
N LYS A 80 -1.54 17.95 -2.16
CA LYS A 80 -2.08 19.24 -2.64
C LYS A 80 -2.29 20.24 -1.50
N GLN A 81 -2.88 19.81 -0.38
CA GLN A 81 -3.08 20.67 0.79
C GLN A 81 -1.75 21.17 1.38
N ILE A 82 -0.76 20.28 1.51
CA ILE A 82 0.56 20.62 2.05
C ILE A 82 1.24 21.67 1.17
N ILE A 83 1.34 21.43 -0.14
CA ILE A 83 2.03 22.37 -1.04
C ILE A 83 1.28 23.71 -1.16
N GLN A 84 -0.06 23.68 -1.13
CA GLN A 84 -0.87 24.90 -1.14
C GLN A 84 -0.61 25.75 0.10
N ASN A 85 -0.66 25.15 1.29
CA ASN A 85 -0.39 25.85 2.55
C ASN A 85 1.04 26.38 2.58
N ARG A 86 2.02 25.56 2.19
CA ARG A 86 3.44 25.96 2.13
C ARG A 86 3.69 27.14 1.19
N THR A 87 3.07 27.16 0.01
CA THR A 87 3.19 28.29 -0.92
C THR A 87 2.53 29.54 -0.35
N ARG A 88 1.36 29.42 0.29
CA ARG A 88 0.69 30.56 0.94
C ARG A 88 1.49 31.12 2.12
N GLU A 89 2.14 30.26 2.90
CA GLU A 89 3.10 30.64 3.95
C GLU A 89 4.27 31.44 3.36
N ALA A 90 4.91 30.92 2.29
CA ALA A 90 6.01 31.61 1.62
C ALA A 90 5.58 32.96 1.03
N HIS A 91 4.41 33.02 0.42
CA HIS A 91 3.81 34.25 -0.07
C HIS A 91 3.58 35.25 1.06
N ALA A 92 2.98 34.83 2.18
CA ALA A 92 2.74 35.69 3.33
C ALA A 92 4.04 36.25 3.93
N VAL A 93 5.09 35.42 4.01
CA VAL A 93 6.44 35.87 4.40
C VAL A 93 6.97 36.92 3.43
N ALA A 94 6.89 36.68 2.11
CA ALA A 94 7.32 37.63 1.09
C ALA A 94 6.55 38.96 1.17
N THR A 95 5.22 38.90 1.34
CA THR A 95 4.36 40.08 1.51
C THR A 95 4.72 40.88 2.75
N ASN A 96 4.95 40.21 3.88
CA ASN A 96 5.33 40.90 5.11
C ASN A 96 6.70 41.59 4.96
N LEU A 97 7.71 40.89 4.44
CA LEU A 97 9.03 41.46 4.20
C LEU A 97 8.99 42.64 3.23
N TYR A 98 8.19 42.54 2.17
CA TYR A 98 7.97 43.65 1.24
C TYR A 98 7.35 44.86 1.95
N ASN A 99 6.27 44.66 2.71
CA ASN A 99 5.57 45.76 3.38
C ASN A 99 6.42 46.46 4.44
N GLN A 100 7.26 45.72 5.17
CA GLN A 100 8.16 46.29 6.19
C GLN A 100 9.28 47.15 5.59
N HIS A 101 9.72 46.85 4.36
CA HIS A 101 10.95 47.43 3.81
C HIS A 101 10.73 48.29 2.55
N ARG A 102 9.55 48.28 1.92
CA ARG A 102 9.29 49.00 0.65
C ARG A 102 9.54 50.52 0.68
N GLY A 103 9.53 51.13 1.86
CA GLY A 103 9.82 52.57 2.04
C GLY A 103 11.25 52.90 2.43
N THR A 104 12.08 51.89 2.76
CA THR A 104 13.44 52.07 3.32
C THR A 104 14.52 51.35 2.53
N LYS A 105 14.15 50.43 1.62
CA LYS A 105 15.05 49.60 0.84
C LYS A 105 14.77 49.73 -0.65
N THR A 106 15.84 49.61 -1.44
CA THR A 106 15.73 49.56 -2.90
C THR A 106 15.02 48.28 -3.35
N PRO A 107 14.42 48.24 -4.55
CA PRO A 107 13.84 47.01 -5.10
C PRO A 107 14.83 45.84 -5.15
N ALA A 108 16.11 46.09 -5.42
CA ALA A 108 17.12 45.04 -5.45
C ALA A 108 17.38 44.43 -4.04
N GLU A 109 17.48 45.28 -3.01
CA GLU A 109 17.62 44.84 -1.62
C GLU A 109 16.39 44.04 -1.16
N LEU A 110 15.18 44.50 -1.49
CA LEU A 110 13.93 43.80 -1.15
C LEU A 110 13.88 42.40 -1.76
N LYS A 111 14.20 42.29 -3.04
CA LYS A 111 14.24 41.00 -3.74
C LYS A 111 15.23 40.05 -3.09
N LYS A 112 16.40 40.55 -2.68
CA LYS A 112 17.41 39.79 -1.95
C LYS A 112 16.91 39.33 -0.58
N ILE A 113 16.29 40.22 0.20
CA ILE A 113 15.75 39.89 1.54
C ILE A 113 14.72 38.75 1.44
N ILE A 114 13.77 38.84 0.51
CA ILE A 114 12.75 37.80 0.32
C ILE A 114 13.41 36.49 -0.12
N LYS A 115 14.34 36.55 -1.09
CA LYS A 115 15.06 35.38 -1.58
C LYS A 115 15.82 34.67 -0.46
N ASP A 116 16.58 35.42 0.33
CA ASP A 116 17.41 34.88 1.40
C ASP A 116 16.56 34.30 2.55
N ALA A 117 15.37 34.87 2.81
CA ALA A 117 14.45 34.34 3.81
C ALA A 117 13.84 32.99 3.40
N LEU A 118 13.50 32.82 2.12
CA LEU A 118 12.86 31.60 1.63
C LEU A 118 13.85 30.49 1.26
N ARG A 119 15.08 30.84 0.84
CA ARG A 119 16.11 29.90 0.39
C ARG A 119 16.43 28.76 1.38
N PRO A 120 16.62 28.96 2.69
CA PRO A 120 17.04 27.88 3.59
C PRO A 120 15.92 26.92 3.96
N ILE A 121 14.66 27.23 3.64
CA ILE A 121 13.53 26.42 4.08
C ILE A 121 13.48 25.12 3.27
N ARG A 122 13.52 23.99 3.98
CA ARG A 122 13.43 22.63 3.44
C ARG A 122 12.45 21.81 4.27
N TYR A 123 11.79 20.85 3.64
CA TYR A 123 10.84 19.92 4.27
C TYR A 123 10.78 18.61 3.50
N ASN A 124 9.95 17.67 3.99
CA ASN A 124 9.75 16.35 3.38
C ASN A 124 11.09 15.62 3.15
N LYS A 125 11.87 15.47 4.22
CA LYS A 125 13.21 14.83 4.17
C LYS A 125 14.17 15.53 3.19
N GLN A 126 14.21 16.87 3.24
CA GLN A 126 15.07 17.76 2.44
C GLN A 126 14.74 17.87 0.94
N ARG A 127 13.74 17.14 0.41
CA ARG A 127 13.38 17.21 -1.02
C ARG A 127 12.44 18.36 -1.39
N GLY A 128 11.72 18.91 -0.42
CA GLY A 128 10.82 20.05 -0.62
C GLY A 128 11.57 21.39 -0.54
N TYR A 129 11.31 22.29 -1.49
CA TYR A 129 11.96 23.58 -1.60
C TYR A 129 11.05 24.62 -2.28
N TYR A 130 11.30 25.91 -2.04
CA TYR A 130 10.63 26.99 -2.74
C TYR A 130 11.35 27.40 -4.02
N PHE A 131 10.58 27.85 -5.00
CA PHE A 131 11.08 28.51 -6.20
C PHE A 131 10.32 29.83 -6.46
N ILE A 132 10.98 30.76 -7.12
CA ILE A 132 10.42 32.05 -7.51
C ILE A 132 10.86 32.36 -8.94
N THR A 133 9.89 32.62 -9.82
CA THR A 133 10.16 32.98 -11.22
C THR A 133 9.41 34.26 -11.58
N ARG A 134 10.04 35.15 -12.32
CA ARG A 134 9.38 36.36 -12.84
C ARG A 134 8.51 36.01 -14.04
N PHE A 135 7.48 36.81 -14.31
CA PHE A 135 6.55 36.58 -15.43
C PHE A 135 7.14 36.70 -16.84
N ASP A 136 8.40 37.11 -16.98
CA ASP A 136 9.16 37.04 -18.24
C ASP A 136 10.07 35.79 -18.32
N GLY A 137 9.96 34.90 -17.34
CA GLY A 137 10.66 33.62 -17.26
C GLY A 137 12.01 33.65 -16.57
N VAL A 138 12.47 34.80 -16.05
CA VAL A 138 13.73 34.85 -15.31
C VAL A 138 13.58 34.22 -13.93
N GLU A 139 14.39 33.20 -13.65
CA GLU A 139 14.41 32.51 -12.37
C GLU A 139 15.07 33.37 -11.29
N ILE A 140 14.38 33.58 -10.17
CA ILE A 140 14.83 34.46 -9.08
C ILE A 140 15.40 33.63 -7.92
N LEU A 141 14.69 32.57 -7.54
CA LEU A 141 15.10 31.65 -6.49
C LEU A 141 14.86 30.23 -6.99
N PHE A 142 15.92 29.44 -7.07
CA PHE A 142 15.81 28.01 -7.26
C PHE A 142 16.70 27.33 -6.23
N ALA A 143 16.12 26.97 -5.09
CA ALA A 143 16.90 26.58 -3.92
C ALA A 143 17.65 25.25 -4.10
N ASP A 144 17.18 24.36 -4.99
CA ASP A 144 17.85 23.11 -5.37
C ASP A 144 18.95 23.32 -6.42
N ARG A 145 18.73 24.21 -7.39
CA ARG A 145 19.65 24.50 -8.49
C ARG A 145 19.98 25.98 -8.62
N PRO A 146 20.79 26.54 -7.70
CA PRO A 146 21.13 27.96 -7.69
C PRO A 146 21.78 28.46 -9.00
N GLU A 147 22.43 27.58 -9.75
CA GLU A 147 23.04 27.86 -11.06
C GLU A 147 22.01 28.19 -12.16
N MET A 148 20.72 27.99 -11.91
CA MET A 148 19.63 28.37 -12.79
C MET A 148 19.13 29.80 -12.53
N GLU A 149 19.48 30.39 -11.38
CA GLU A 149 19.06 31.75 -11.03
C GLU A 149 19.65 32.79 -11.99
N GLY A 150 18.82 33.75 -12.39
CA GLY A 150 19.16 34.79 -13.37
C GLY A 150 19.02 34.37 -14.83
N LYS A 151 18.83 33.08 -15.12
CA LYS A 151 18.56 32.59 -16.47
C LYS A 151 17.08 32.73 -16.82
N ASN A 152 16.80 32.95 -18.10
CA ASN A 152 15.44 32.89 -18.61
C ASN A 152 15.06 31.43 -18.94
N LEU A 153 14.05 30.91 -18.25
CA LEU A 153 13.56 29.55 -18.37
C LEU A 153 12.21 29.47 -19.12
N ILE A 154 11.77 30.56 -19.77
CA ILE A 154 10.46 30.63 -20.43
C ILE A 154 10.30 29.60 -21.56
N ASP A 155 11.41 29.20 -22.19
CA ASP A 155 11.45 28.18 -23.24
C ASP A 155 11.83 26.79 -22.73
N MET A 156 12.02 26.62 -21.42
CA MET A 156 12.37 25.33 -20.85
C MET A 156 11.18 24.36 -20.95
N GLN A 157 11.44 23.21 -21.56
CA GLN A 157 10.44 22.16 -21.73
C GLN A 157 10.65 21.01 -20.74
N ASP A 158 9.54 20.41 -20.31
CA ASP A 158 9.55 19.11 -19.64
C ASP A 158 9.82 17.97 -20.66
N THR A 159 9.96 16.74 -20.16
CA THR A 159 10.19 15.55 -21.00
C THR A 159 9.08 15.26 -22.02
N ARG A 160 7.93 15.92 -21.88
CA ARG A 160 6.75 15.77 -22.74
C ARG A 160 6.56 16.99 -23.65
N GLY A 161 7.55 17.88 -23.73
CA GLY A 161 7.54 19.06 -24.60
C GLY A 161 6.70 20.23 -24.08
N LYS A 162 6.23 20.20 -22.82
CA LYS A 162 5.45 21.29 -22.24
C LYS A 162 6.35 22.40 -21.71
N PHE A 163 6.00 23.65 -22.01
CA PHE A 163 6.70 24.83 -21.51
C PHE A 163 6.29 25.14 -20.07
N VAL A 164 6.99 24.53 -19.11
CA VAL A 164 6.64 24.54 -17.67
C VAL A 164 6.40 25.96 -17.14
N ILE A 165 7.30 26.89 -17.44
CA ILE A 165 7.22 28.26 -16.92
C ILE A 165 6.07 29.05 -17.58
N ARG A 166 5.80 28.84 -18.87
CA ARG A 166 4.67 29.49 -19.56
C ARG A 166 3.34 29.04 -19.00
N ASP A 167 3.19 27.75 -18.77
CA ASP A 167 1.97 27.17 -18.20
C ASP A 167 1.73 27.70 -16.78
N MET A 168 2.77 27.75 -15.94
CA MET A 168 2.66 28.33 -14.59
C MET A 168 2.26 29.81 -14.62
N ILE A 169 2.87 30.61 -15.51
CA ILE A 169 2.53 32.02 -15.68
C ILE A 169 1.06 32.17 -16.12
N ALA A 170 0.61 31.36 -17.08
CA ALA A 170 -0.77 31.38 -17.55
C ALA A 170 -1.76 31.12 -16.40
N ILE A 171 -1.50 30.09 -15.58
CA ILE A 171 -2.33 29.76 -14.39
C ILE A 171 -2.36 30.95 -13.40
N THR A 172 -1.19 31.54 -13.09
CA THR A 172 -1.14 32.69 -12.17
C THR A 172 -1.84 33.93 -12.72
N ARG A 173 -1.79 34.17 -14.04
CA ARG A 173 -2.46 35.33 -14.66
C ARG A 173 -3.97 35.18 -14.68
N GLU A 174 -4.47 33.97 -14.87
CA GLU A 174 -5.90 33.70 -14.95
C GLU A 174 -6.57 33.71 -13.57
N SER A 175 -5.97 33.03 -12.59
CA SER A 175 -6.61 32.75 -11.30
C SER A 175 -5.87 33.32 -10.08
N GLY A 176 -4.71 33.96 -10.26
CA GLY A 176 -3.83 34.42 -9.18
C GLY A 176 -3.05 33.30 -8.47
N GLU A 177 -3.58 32.07 -8.46
CA GLU A 177 -2.94 30.89 -7.90
C GLU A 177 -3.50 29.60 -8.52
N GLY A 178 -2.79 28.47 -8.36
CA GLY A 178 -3.26 27.21 -8.90
C GLY A 178 -2.26 26.06 -8.81
N PHE A 179 -2.75 24.86 -9.14
CA PHE A 179 -1.94 23.65 -9.20
C PHE A 179 -1.43 23.40 -10.61
N TYR A 180 -0.21 22.86 -10.73
CA TYR A 180 0.37 22.45 -12.00
C TYR A 180 1.08 21.10 -11.88
N ARG A 181 0.85 20.21 -12.86
CA ARG A 181 1.43 18.86 -12.91
C ARG A 181 2.41 18.75 -14.09
N TYR A 182 3.65 18.41 -13.80
CA TYR A 182 4.75 18.40 -14.75
C TYR A 182 5.82 17.39 -14.35
N THR A 183 6.79 17.16 -15.23
CA THR A 183 8.01 16.43 -14.87
C THR A 183 9.13 17.42 -14.62
N TRP A 184 9.94 17.16 -13.60
CA TRP A 184 11.05 18.04 -13.25
C TRP A 184 12.27 17.28 -12.75
N THR A 185 13.36 18.01 -12.58
CA THR A 185 14.56 17.53 -11.87
C THR A 185 14.26 17.27 -10.41
N LYS A 186 14.93 16.28 -9.80
CA LYS A 186 14.92 16.01 -8.36
C LYS A 186 16.23 16.50 -7.72
N PRO A 187 16.17 16.94 -6.45
CA PRO A 187 17.38 17.21 -5.67
C PRO A 187 18.31 16.00 -5.62
N HIS A 188 19.60 16.25 -5.82
CA HIS A 188 20.66 15.24 -5.78
C HIS A 188 20.50 14.07 -6.78
N GLN A 189 19.64 14.19 -7.79
CA GLN A 189 19.42 13.19 -8.82
C GLN A 189 19.59 13.77 -10.22
N THR A 190 20.10 12.94 -11.13
CA THR A 190 20.20 13.26 -12.55
C THR A 190 18.91 12.90 -13.27
N GLY A 191 18.56 13.67 -14.31
CA GLY A 191 17.33 13.48 -15.06
C GLY A 191 16.26 14.53 -14.73
N ILE A 192 15.23 14.58 -15.59
CA ILE A 192 14.15 15.58 -15.55
C ILE A 192 12.75 14.95 -15.60
N ASP A 193 12.65 13.62 -15.58
CA ASP A 193 11.40 12.88 -15.80
C ASP A 193 10.65 12.51 -14.51
N PHE A 194 10.87 13.26 -13.43
CA PHE A 194 10.25 12.94 -12.14
C PHE A 194 8.89 13.63 -12.03
N PRO A 195 7.77 12.90 -11.90
CA PRO A 195 6.44 13.50 -11.82
C PRO A 195 6.29 14.36 -10.57
N LYS A 196 5.90 15.62 -10.76
CA LYS A 196 5.78 16.64 -9.72
C LYS A 196 4.43 17.35 -9.80
N ILE A 197 3.88 17.67 -8.63
CA ILE A 197 2.74 18.58 -8.50
C ILE A 197 3.23 19.82 -7.77
N ALA A 198 3.08 21.00 -8.36
CA ALA A 198 3.33 22.27 -7.71
C ALA A 198 2.05 23.05 -7.45
N PHE A 199 2.08 23.91 -6.44
CA PHE A 199 1.11 24.98 -6.25
C PHE A 199 1.86 26.30 -6.34
N ILE A 200 1.38 27.18 -7.21
CA ILE A 200 1.97 28.49 -7.48
C ILE A 200 1.00 29.60 -7.10
N LYS A 201 1.55 30.75 -6.71
CA LYS A 201 0.79 31.96 -6.38
C LYS A 201 1.50 33.19 -6.91
N HIS A 202 0.76 34.10 -7.54
CA HIS A 202 1.23 35.40 -7.96
C HIS A 202 1.54 36.25 -6.72
N PHE A 203 2.72 36.84 -6.72
CA PHE A 203 3.16 37.88 -5.82
C PHE A 203 3.27 39.17 -6.63
N GLU A 204 2.23 39.99 -6.52
CA GLU A 204 1.98 41.18 -7.34
C GLU A 204 3.10 42.22 -7.29
N PRO A 205 3.74 42.52 -6.13
CA PRO A 205 4.71 43.62 -6.06
C PRO A 205 5.89 43.52 -7.02
N PHE A 206 6.25 42.32 -7.47
CA PHE A 206 7.37 42.08 -8.39
C PHE A 206 7.02 41.23 -9.61
N ASP A 207 5.73 40.95 -9.84
CA ASP A 207 5.25 40.00 -10.86
C ASP A 207 6.00 38.67 -10.81
N TRP A 208 6.05 38.12 -9.60
CA TRP A 208 6.65 36.83 -9.30
C TRP A 208 5.59 35.76 -9.20
N LEU A 209 5.88 34.57 -9.72
CA LEU A 209 5.23 33.36 -9.26
C LEU A 209 6.08 32.77 -8.13
N ILE A 210 5.49 32.60 -6.95
CA ILE A 210 6.10 31.90 -5.82
C ILE A 210 5.46 30.53 -5.76
N GLY A 211 6.28 29.48 -5.65
CA GLY A 211 5.75 28.12 -5.64
C GLY A 211 6.59 27.14 -4.85
N THR A 212 5.96 26.00 -4.60
CA THR A 212 6.61 24.76 -4.24
C THR A 212 5.87 23.59 -4.88
N GLY A 213 6.52 22.44 -4.96
CA GLY A 213 5.87 21.20 -5.31
C GLY A 213 6.49 19.99 -4.61
N GLU A 214 5.84 18.87 -4.80
CA GLU A 214 6.24 17.57 -4.25
C GLU A 214 6.23 16.51 -5.34
N TYR A 215 7.15 15.55 -5.25
CA TYR A 215 7.29 14.47 -6.22
C TYR A 215 6.33 13.32 -5.88
N LEU A 216 5.59 12.88 -6.88
CA LEU A 216 4.51 11.91 -6.69
C LEU A 216 5.03 10.54 -6.26
N ASP A 217 6.13 10.10 -6.85
CA ASP A 217 6.79 8.84 -6.54
C ASP A 217 7.34 8.80 -5.10
N ASP A 218 7.93 9.89 -4.61
CA ASP A 218 8.41 9.97 -3.22
C ASP A 218 7.25 9.90 -2.21
N VAL A 219 6.11 10.55 -2.52
CA VAL A 219 4.90 10.48 -1.68
C VAL A 219 4.28 9.09 -1.71
N VAL A 220 4.21 8.46 -2.88
CA VAL A 220 3.74 7.07 -3.02
C VAL A 220 4.64 6.13 -2.23
N HIS A 221 5.96 6.31 -2.30
CA HIS A 221 6.91 5.50 -1.54
C HIS A 221 6.72 5.67 -0.03
N ASP A 222 6.60 6.90 0.48
CA ASP A 222 6.37 7.15 1.90
C ASP A 222 5.08 6.48 2.39
N ILE A 223 4.00 6.54 1.60
CA ILE A 223 2.72 5.89 1.93
C ILE A 223 2.83 4.37 1.87
N GLN A 224 3.56 3.84 0.89
CA GLN A 224 3.79 2.40 0.80
C GLN A 224 4.47 1.88 2.07
N GLN A 225 5.50 2.58 2.57
CA GLN A 225 6.16 2.21 3.82
C GLN A 225 5.21 2.27 5.03
N GLU A 226 4.36 3.29 5.11
CA GLU A 226 3.33 3.41 6.16
C GLU A 226 2.34 2.23 6.13
N VAL A 227 1.86 1.88 4.93
CA VAL A 227 0.92 0.78 4.70
C VAL A 227 1.55 -0.57 5.04
N LEU A 228 2.78 -0.84 4.56
CA LEU A 228 3.48 -2.08 4.85
C LEU A 228 3.73 -2.25 6.35
N ALA A 229 4.15 -1.19 7.04
CA ALA A 229 4.34 -1.21 8.50
C ALA A 229 3.03 -1.43 9.28
N ARG A 230 1.88 -1.06 8.72
CA ARG A 230 0.56 -1.40 9.28
C ARG A 230 0.23 -2.87 9.04
N ILE A 231 0.41 -3.35 7.81
CA ILE A 231 0.13 -4.75 7.41
C ILE A 231 0.93 -5.73 8.28
N GLU A 232 2.20 -5.45 8.54
CA GLU A 232 3.08 -6.29 9.39
C GLU A 232 2.57 -6.51 10.81
N ARG A 233 1.65 -5.67 11.30
CA ARG A 233 1.09 -5.77 12.65
C ARG A 233 -0.30 -6.42 12.68
N ILE A 234 -0.84 -6.80 11.52
CA ILE A 234 -2.16 -7.41 11.42
C ILE A 234 -2.01 -8.91 11.63
N HIS A 235 -2.55 -9.36 12.76
CA HIS A 235 -2.74 -10.77 13.09
C HIS A 235 -4.22 -11.02 13.41
N PHE A 236 -4.72 -12.18 13.01
CA PHE A 236 -6.12 -12.57 13.22
C PHE A 236 -6.24 -14.08 13.45
N GLY A 237 -7.26 -14.52 14.18
CA GLY A 237 -7.35 -15.92 14.62
C GLY A 237 -6.19 -16.30 15.55
N GLU A 238 -5.81 -17.57 15.57
CA GLU A 238 -4.67 -18.05 16.38
C GLU A 238 -3.32 -17.74 15.73
N ASP A 239 -3.18 -18.04 14.42
CA ASP A 239 -1.90 -17.92 13.69
C ASP A 239 -2.02 -17.13 12.37
N GLY A 240 -3.16 -16.47 12.12
CA GLY A 240 -3.41 -15.73 10.89
C GLY A 240 -2.62 -14.44 10.80
N TYR A 241 -2.13 -14.14 9.60
CA TYR A 241 -1.39 -12.91 9.31
C TYR A 241 -1.68 -12.45 7.88
N ILE A 242 -1.43 -11.18 7.60
CA ILE A 242 -1.50 -10.63 6.24
C ILE A 242 -0.09 -10.52 5.67
N PHE A 243 0.06 -10.92 4.42
CA PHE A 243 1.28 -10.72 3.65
C PHE A 243 1.01 -9.89 2.39
N ALA A 244 2.07 -9.29 1.86
CA ALA A 244 2.07 -8.52 0.63
C ALA A 244 3.37 -8.81 -0.12
N GLY A 245 3.29 -8.92 -1.44
CA GLY A 245 4.44 -9.22 -2.29
C GLY A 245 4.28 -8.61 -3.68
N GLN A 246 5.37 -8.61 -4.44
CA GLN A 246 5.41 -8.17 -5.82
C GLN A 246 5.16 -9.34 -6.79
N TRP A 247 4.85 -9.01 -8.05
CA TRP A 247 4.56 -9.99 -9.10
C TRP A 247 5.75 -10.87 -9.49
N ASP A 248 6.96 -10.45 -9.16
CA ASP A 248 8.19 -11.21 -9.35
C ASP A 248 8.51 -12.16 -8.18
N GLY A 249 7.66 -12.17 -7.14
CA GLY A 249 7.77 -13.01 -5.96
C GLY A 249 8.52 -12.37 -4.79
N LEU A 250 8.98 -11.12 -4.87
CA LEU A 250 9.57 -10.43 -3.73
C LEU A 250 8.52 -10.22 -2.62
N SER A 251 8.76 -10.77 -1.43
CA SER A 251 7.91 -10.50 -0.26
C SER A 251 8.24 -9.14 0.36
N LEU A 252 7.21 -8.32 0.60
CA LEU A 252 7.36 -6.96 1.12
C LEU A 252 7.22 -6.87 2.65
N VAL A 253 6.66 -7.92 3.27
CA VAL A 253 6.40 -7.99 4.72
C VAL A 253 6.77 -9.37 5.25
N ALA A 254 6.77 -9.52 6.58
CA ALA A 254 6.95 -10.79 7.26
C ALA A 254 5.98 -11.88 6.75
N PRO A 255 6.33 -13.18 6.85
CA PRO A 255 7.54 -13.74 7.47
C PRO A 255 8.81 -13.68 6.60
N ALA A 256 8.68 -13.50 5.28
CA ALA A 256 9.79 -13.62 4.33
C ALA A 256 10.28 -12.28 3.76
N LYS A 257 10.16 -11.18 4.51
CA LYS A 257 10.44 -9.82 4.03
C LYS A 257 11.81 -9.73 3.34
N GLY A 258 11.82 -9.19 2.12
CA GLY A 258 13.04 -9.01 1.32
C GLY A 258 13.52 -10.27 0.58
N GLN A 259 12.82 -11.40 0.72
CA GLN A 259 13.15 -12.64 0.02
C GLN A 259 12.27 -12.81 -1.22
N ASN A 260 12.85 -13.36 -2.30
CA ASN A 260 12.08 -13.80 -3.45
C ASN A 260 11.54 -15.22 -3.19
N MET A 261 10.22 -15.33 -3.13
CA MET A 261 9.51 -16.55 -2.78
C MET A 261 8.85 -17.21 -4.00
N ILE A 262 9.16 -16.77 -5.23
CA ILE A 262 8.47 -17.24 -6.46
C ILE A 262 8.58 -18.76 -6.69
N GLU A 263 9.68 -19.36 -6.24
CA GLU A 263 9.95 -20.80 -6.41
C GLU A 263 9.53 -21.66 -5.22
N ILE A 264 9.02 -21.07 -4.14
CA ILE A 264 8.65 -21.82 -2.94
C ILE A 264 7.58 -22.86 -3.28
N THR A 265 7.82 -24.08 -2.83
CA THR A 265 7.00 -25.25 -3.16
C THR A 265 6.62 -25.97 -1.87
N ASP A 266 5.35 -26.35 -1.72
CA ASP A 266 4.92 -27.14 -0.58
C ASP A 266 5.28 -28.63 -0.73
N VAL A 267 5.01 -29.43 0.32
CA VAL A 267 5.27 -30.88 0.34
C VAL A 267 4.49 -31.67 -0.72
N ASN A 268 3.44 -31.08 -1.29
CA ASN A 268 2.61 -31.68 -2.34
C ASN A 268 3.01 -31.19 -3.75
N GLY A 269 4.06 -30.37 -3.87
CA GLY A 269 4.52 -29.84 -5.16
C GLY A 269 3.83 -28.54 -5.59
N VAL A 270 3.00 -27.92 -4.75
CA VAL A 270 2.29 -26.67 -5.07
C VAL A 270 3.26 -25.50 -5.03
N LYS A 271 3.38 -24.78 -6.15
CA LYS A 271 4.14 -23.53 -6.25
C LYS A 271 3.35 -22.37 -5.64
N ILE A 272 3.44 -22.23 -4.31
CA ILE A 272 2.55 -21.40 -3.49
C ILE A 272 2.40 -19.98 -4.06
N VAL A 273 3.51 -19.26 -4.24
CA VAL A 273 3.48 -17.84 -4.68
C VAL A 273 2.99 -17.70 -6.12
N ARG A 274 3.28 -18.67 -6.99
CA ARG A 274 2.77 -18.64 -8.38
C ARG A 274 1.25 -18.82 -8.41
N GLU A 275 0.71 -19.75 -7.61
CA GLU A 275 -0.74 -19.94 -7.51
C GLU A 275 -1.43 -18.74 -6.85
N LEU A 276 -0.83 -18.13 -5.82
CA LEU A 276 -1.32 -16.88 -5.23
C LEU A 276 -1.36 -15.73 -6.24
N ILE A 277 -0.28 -15.54 -7.02
CA ILE A 277 -0.22 -14.53 -8.09
C ILE A 277 -1.29 -14.80 -9.15
N LYS A 278 -1.48 -16.05 -9.55
CA LYS A 278 -2.50 -16.46 -10.51
C LYS A 278 -3.90 -16.13 -10.00
N ALA A 279 -4.22 -16.49 -8.77
CA ALA A 279 -5.50 -16.15 -8.15
C ALA A 279 -5.72 -14.62 -8.07
N ALA A 280 -4.70 -13.87 -7.63
CA ALA A 280 -4.76 -12.41 -7.54
C ALA A 280 -5.00 -11.75 -8.91
N LYS A 281 -4.30 -12.20 -9.97
CA LYS A 281 -4.51 -11.71 -11.34
C LYS A 281 -5.90 -12.02 -11.89
N SER A 282 -6.56 -13.06 -11.39
CA SER A 282 -7.94 -13.41 -11.74
C SER A 282 -9.00 -12.67 -10.90
N GLY A 283 -8.61 -11.71 -10.05
CA GLY A 283 -9.53 -10.94 -9.21
C GLY A 283 -9.63 -11.43 -7.75
N GLY A 284 -8.75 -12.34 -7.34
CA GLY A 284 -8.73 -12.91 -5.99
C GLY A 284 -9.24 -14.35 -5.94
N GLY A 285 -9.08 -14.98 -4.78
CA GLY A 285 -9.50 -16.36 -4.56
C GLY A 285 -8.80 -16.99 -3.36
N TYR A 286 -9.04 -18.28 -3.15
CA TYR A 286 -8.40 -19.07 -2.11
C TYR A 286 -7.37 -20.01 -2.74
N VAL A 287 -6.21 -20.12 -2.11
CA VAL A 287 -5.17 -21.09 -2.47
C VAL A 287 -4.89 -21.95 -1.26
N GLY A 288 -5.12 -23.26 -1.38
CA GLY A 288 -4.77 -24.23 -0.35
C GLY A 288 -3.36 -24.75 -0.57
N TYR A 289 -2.55 -24.77 0.48
CA TYR A 289 -1.19 -25.30 0.47
C TYR A 289 -0.77 -25.69 1.90
N VAL A 290 0.28 -26.50 2.01
CA VAL A 290 0.91 -26.80 3.30
C VAL A 290 2.06 -25.82 3.50
N MET A 291 2.02 -24.99 4.54
CA MET A 291 3.09 -24.02 4.79
C MET A 291 4.41 -24.75 5.11
N PRO A 292 5.49 -24.58 4.31
CA PRO A 292 6.79 -25.13 4.66
C PRO A 292 7.34 -24.45 5.91
N LYS A 293 8.09 -25.20 6.73
CA LYS A 293 8.76 -24.64 7.91
C LYS A 293 9.79 -23.61 7.46
N PHE A 294 9.69 -22.39 7.98
CA PHE A 294 10.78 -21.42 7.88
C PHE A 294 11.79 -21.78 8.97
N ASP A 295 12.97 -22.28 8.60
CA ASP A 295 14.06 -22.41 9.58
C ASP A 295 14.41 -21.00 10.07
N SER A 296 14.22 -20.79 11.37
CA SER A 296 14.53 -19.53 12.06
C SER A 296 16.04 -19.26 12.18
N ASP A 297 16.88 -20.12 11.59
CA ASP A 297 18.34 -20.11 11.67
C ASP A 297 19.07 -19.55 10.44
N ILE A 298 18.37 -18.95 9.47
CA ILE A 298 19.04 -18.19 8.41
C ILE A 298 19.53 -16.85 9.01
N THR A 299 20.68 -16.92 9.67
CA THR A 299 21.55 -15.77 9.90
C THR A 299 21.85 -15.14 8.54
N TYR A 300 21.25 -13.99 8.31
CA TYR A 300 21.34 -13.20 7.08
C TYR A 300 22.78 -12.75 6.82
N ARG A 301 23.56 -13.59 6.12
CA ARG A 301 24.74 -13.09 5.40
C ARG A 301 24.25 -12.33 4.19
N ALA A 302 24.33 -11.01 4.27
CA ALA A 302 24.36 -10.15 3.09
C ALA A 302 25.48 -10.66 2.18
N CYS A 303 25.12 -11.14 0.98
CA CYS A 303 26.12 -11.29 -0.07
C CYS A 303 26.50 -9.89 -0.56
N ALA A 304 27.81 -9.65 -0.49
CA ALA A 304 28.52 -8.50 -1.06
C ALA A 304 28.43 -8.45 -2.58
#